data_AF-A0A9P8JFX3-F1
#
_entry.id   AF-A0A9P8JFX3-F1
#
_cell.length_a   1.000
_cell.length_b   1.000
_cell.length_c   1.000
_cell.angle_alpha   90.00
_cell.angle_beta   90.00
_cell.angle_gamma   90.00
#
_symmetry.space_group_name_H-M   'P 1'
#
loop_
_entity.id
_entity.type
_entity.pdbx_description
1 polymer ?
#
loop_
_entity_poly.entity_id
_entity_poly.type
_entity_poly.pdbx_seq_one_letter_code
_entity_poly.pdbx_strand_id
1 'polypeptide(L)'
;SGIATHYLHSSSLPDLEARLAELNFGDEVSYNTRLSIINDTIEEFTTGMPHDAPPHFSTNVRIAIDYCFQEVHNIDQIMEALQQTEETSPPDVQKWAAKTRETIAQRSPTSIKVTLSQLRRGAQWNIAQTFQNEHNIASKFMEHPDFVEGVSARLIRKPAEKPQWSKTTFDEVSESEVNSFFADELKLELPNTGDDSSYTDYPHAWTGLPREAEIEAFVKSNPRYDAEGVVNYFVRTKRGKMGVREKVEEVLNRRTSPADNKRGFSWN
;
A
#
# COMPACT_ATOMS: atom_id res chain seq x y z
N SER A 1 1.51 3.37 6.83
CA SER A 1 1.01 2.74 5.59
C SER A 1 1.80 3.17 4.36
N GLY A 2 2.38 4.38 4.31
CA GLY A 2 3.18 4.85 3.17
C GLY A 2 2.36 5.44 2.01
N ILE A 3 1.04 5.61 2.19
CA ILE A 3 0.14 6.22 1.19
C ILE A 3 0.37 7.73 1.11
N ALA A 4 0.48 8.41 2.25
CA ALA A 4 0.80 9.83 2.32
C ALA A 4 2.31 10.02 2.47
N THR A 5 2.85 11.05 1.82
CA THR A 5 4.27 11.44 1.94
C THR A 5 4.54 12.33 3.15
N HIS A 6 3.56 13.15 3.54
CA HIS A 6 3.64 14.11 4.64
C HIS A 6 2.40 14.04 5.53
N TYR A 7 2.58 14.43 6.80
CA TYR A 7 1.50 14.54 7.78
C TYR A 7 1.57 15.92 8.44
N LEU A 8 0.47 16.67 8.34
CA LEU A 8 0.33 18.02 8.86
C LEU A 8 -1.10 18.21 9.40
N HIS A 9 -1.24 19.11 10.37
CA HIS A 9 -2.55 19.47 10.89
C HIS A 9 -3.32 20.34 9.88
N SER A 10 -4.63 20.18 9.77
CA SER A 10 -5.44 20.90 8.78
C SER A 10 -5.39 22.43 8.93
N SER A 11 -5.09 22.92 10.14
CA SER A 11 -4.97 24.36 10.39
C SER A 11 -3.74 25.01 9.74
N SER A 12 -2.70 24.24 9.37
CA SER A 12 -1.49 24.79 8.71
C SER A 12 -1.58 24.81 7.18
N LEU A 13 -2.66 24.27 6.60
CA LEU A 13 -2.86 24.26 5.15
C LEU A 13 -2.89 25.66 4.52
N PRO A 14 -3.59 26.67 5.08
CA PRO A 14 -3.61 28.01 4.49
C PRO A 14 -2.21 28.65 4.46
N ASP A 15 -1.42 28.47 5.52
CA ASP A 15 -0.06 29.01 5.60
C ASP A 15 0.89 28.29 4.63
N LEU A 16 0.73 26.98 4.47
CA LEU A 16 1.47 26.20 3.48
C LEU A 16 1.15 26.66 2.05
N GLU A 17 -0.12 26.89 1.72
CA GLU A 17 -0.53 27.41 0.41
C GLU A 17 0.10 28.77 0.12
N ALA A 18 0.07 29.68 1.10
CA ALA A 18 0.72 30.98 0.98
C ALA A 18 2.23 30.83 0.73
N ARG A 19 2.90 29.94 1.48
CA ARG A 19 4.34 29.72 1.34
C ARG A 19 4.71 29.10 0.00
N LEU A 20 3.92 28.14 -0.50
CA LEU A 20 4.13 27.54 -1.81
C LEU A 20 3.96 28.56 -2.94
N ALA A 21 3.05 29.52 -2.80
CA ALA A 21 2.85 30.60 -3.77
C ALA A 21 4.04 31.58 -3.84
N GLU A 22 4.82 31.71 -2.77
CA GLU A 22 6.04 32.53 -2.74
C GLU A 22 7.24 31.87 -3.43
N LEU A 23 7.20 30.56 -3.67
CA LEU A 23 8.30 29.84 -4.30
C LEU A 23 8.43 30.23 -5.78
N ASN A 24 9.48 30.99 -6.09
CA ASN A 24 9.83 31.33 -7.46
C ASN A 24 11.03 30.51 -7.91
N PHE A 25 10.82 29.62 -8.87
CA PHE A 25 11.87 28.80 -9.47
C PHE A 25 12.38 29.46 -10.75
N GLY A 26 13.68 29.73 -10.82
CA GLY A 26 14.30 30.13 -12.08
C GLY A 26 14.17 29.02 -13.14
N ASP A 27 14.09 29.40 -14.40
CA ASP A 27 13.88 28.46 -15.52
C ASP A 27 14.98 27.38 -15.59
N GLU A 28 16.22 27.73 -15.21
CA GLU A 28 17.39 26.85 -15.17
C GLU A 28 17.34 25.79 -14.06
N VAL A 29 16.44 25.92 -13.08
CA VAL A 29 16.35 24.99 -11.95
C VAL A 29 15.74 23.67 -12.42
N SER A 30 16.49 22.59 -12.29
CA SER A 30 16.04 21.24 -12.66
C SER A 30 14.75 20.83 -11.93
N TYR A 31 13.92 20.03 -12.58
CA TYR A 31 12.67 19.53 -12.02
C TYR A 31 12.86 18.84 -10.65
N ASN A 32 13.90 18.01 -10.51
CA ASN A 32 14.21 17.33 -9.24
C ASN A 32 14.60 18.32 -8.13
N THR A 33 15.32 19.39 -8.45
CA THR A 33 15.66 20.43 -7.48
C THR A 33 14.40 21.18 -7.01
N ARG A 34 13.46 21.46 -7.91
CA ARG A 34 12.17 22.08 -7.56
C ARG A 34 11.39 21.19 -6.59
N LEU A 35 11.30 19.89 -6.87
CA LEU A 35 10.65 18.93 -5.98
C LEU A 35 11.33 18.82 -4.60
N SER A 36 12.66 18.89 -4.53
CA SER A 36 13.37 18.95 -3.26
C SER A 36 12.99 20.18 -2.44
N ILE A 37 12.95 21.36 -3.07
CA ILE A 37 12.58 22.60 -2.38
C ILE A 37 11.13 22.52 -1.88
N ILE A 38 10.21 21.97 -2.68
CA ILE A 38 8.81 21.76 -2.29
C ILE A 38 8.72 20.78 -1.12
N ASN A 39 9.43 19.66 -1.16
CA ASN A 39 9.48 18.70 -0.05
C ASN A 39 9.98 19.36 1.24
N ASP A 40 11.09 20.10 1.16
CA ASP A 40 11.65 20.82 2.31
C ASP A 40 10.65 21.85 2.86
N THR A 41 9.96 22.59 1.97
CA THR A 41 8.94 23.58 2.36
C THR A 41 7.76 22.93 3.07
N ILE A 42 7.27 21.77 2.60
CA ILE A 42 6.17 21.06 3.27
C ILE A 42 6.60 20.55 4.65
N GLU A 43 7.86 20.09 4.79
CA GLU A 43 8.40 19.61 6.06
C GLU A 43 8.44 20.69 7.15
N GLU A 44 8.62 21.96 6.79
CA GLU A 44 8.57 23.11 7.72
C GLU A 44 7.21 23.24 8.45
N PHE A 45 6.12 22.80 7.83
CA PHE A 45 4.76 22.91 8.38
C PHE A 45 4.27 21.64 9.09
N THR A 46 5.15 20.66 9.27
CA THR A 46 4.80 19.41 9.95
C THR A 46 4.73 19.62 11.47
N THR A 47 3.55 19.44 12.06
CA THR A 47 3.28 19.76 13.47
C THR A 47 3.57 18.62 14.45
N GLY A 48 4.43 17.67 14.06
CA GLY A 48 4.69 16.45 14.83
C GLY A 48 3.54 15.44 14.81
N MET A 49 3.83 14.19 15.22
CA MET A 49 2.81 13.15 15.36
C MET A 49 2.08 13.32 16.71
N PRO A 50 0.77 13.03 16.79
CA PRO A 50 0.07 13.03 18.07
C PRO A 50 0.70 11.99 19.00
N HIS A 51 1.08 12.39 20.22
CA HIS A 51 1.69 11.48 21.20
C HIS A 51 0.75 10.33 21.61
N ASP A 52 -0.56 10.52 21.47
CA ASP A 52 -1.61 9.56 21.88
C ASP A 52 -2.15 8.70 20.74
N ALA A 53 -1.60 8.83 19.52
CA ALA A 53 -2.04 8.07 18.36
C ALA A 53 -0.99 7.01 17.98
N PRO A 54 -1.03 5.80 18.59
CA PRO A 54 -0.17 4.72 18.14
C PRO A 54 -0.45 4.39 16.66
N PRO A 55 0.51 3.78 15.96
CA PRO A 55 0.30 3.34 14.59
C PRO A 55 -0.96 2.46 14.52
N HIS A 56 -1.82 2.73 13.52
CA HIS A 56 -3.11 2.07 13.35
C HIS A 56 -3.00 0.52 13.23
N PHE A 57 -1.83 0.02 12.84
CA PHE A 57 -1.52 -1.41 12.86
C PHE A 57 -0.46 -1.67 13.94
N SER A 58 -0.78 -2.53 14.90
CA SER A 58 0.24 -3.07 15.80
C SER A 58 1.23 -3.93 15.02
N THR A 59 2.45 -4.06 15.53
CA THR A 59 3.47 -4.96 14.93
C THR A 59 2.93 -6.38 14.78
N ASN A 60 2.14 -6.86 15.74
CA ASN A 60 1.51 -8.18 15.70
C ASN A 60 0.50 -8.31 14.56
N VAL A 61 -0.35 -7.31 14.35
CA VAL A 61 -1.28 -7.30 13.22
C VAL A 61 -0.52 -7.23 11.90
N ARG A 62 0.59 -6.50 11.82
CA ARG A 62 1.43 -6.47 10.61
C ARG A 62 2.03 -7.84 10.29
N ILE A 63 2.54 -8.56 11.29
CA ILE A 63 3.04 -9.94 11.13
C ILE A 63 1.92 -10.85 10.64
N ALA A 64 0.73 -10.73 11.22
CA ALA A 64 -0.43 -11.51 10.80
C ALA A 64 -0.86 -11.21 9.36
N ILE A 65 -0.82 -9.95 8.92
CA ILE A 65 -1.07 -9.57 7.51
C ILE A 65 -0.07 -10.27 6.58
N ASP A 66 1.23 -10.21 6.90
CA ASP A 66 2.28 -10.80 6.09
C ASP A 66 2.18 -12.34 6.05
N TYR A 67 1.64 -12.97 7.10
CA TYR A 67 1.35 -14.40 7.15
C TYR A 67 0.10 -14.79 6.36
N CYS A 68 -1.02 -14.08 6.53
CA CYS A 68 -2.29 -14.44 5.89
C CYS A 68 -2.28 -14.17 4.38
N PHE A 69 -1.71 -13.04 3.93
CA PHE A 69 -1.78 -12.56 2.55
C PHE A 69 -0.48 -12.81 1.76
N GLN A 70 0.15 -13.96 1.99
CA GLN A 70 1.34 -14.35 1.23
C GLN A 70 1.03 -14.52 -0.26
N GLU A 71 2.01 -14.24 -1.10
CA GLU A 71 1.87 -14.32 -2.56
C GLU A 71 1.44 -15.72 -3.03
N VAL A 72 1.85 -16.77 -2.31
CA VAL A 72 1.52 -18.17 -2.62
C VAL A 72 0.07 -18.54 -2.31
N HIS A 73 -0.65 -17.78 -1.48
CA HIS A 73 -1.98 -18.16 -1.01
C HIS A 73 -3.10 -17.78 -1.99
N ASN A 74 -3.87 -18.73 -2.48
CA ASN A 74 -5.16 -18.43 -3.12
C ASN A 74 -6.18 -17.91 -2.09
N ILE A 75 -7.39 -17.52 -2.53
CA ILE A 75 -8.39 -16.94 -1.61
C ILE A 75 -8.81 -17.92 -0.51
N ASP A 76 -8.92 -19.21 -0.81
CA ASP A 76 -9.32 -20.22 0.17
C ASP A 76 -8.23 -20.40 1.24
N GLN A 77 -6.96 -20.43 0.82
CA GLN A 77 -5.80 -20.43 1.72
C GLN A 77 -5.69 -19.15 2.54
N ILE A 78 -6.03 -17.98 1.99
CA ILE A 78 -6.10 -16.72 2.75
C ILE A 78 -7.19 -16.82 3.84
N MET A 79 -8.37 -17.35 3.50
CA MET A 79 -9.47 -17.51 4.44
C MET A 79 -9.13 -18.52 5.55
N GLU A 80 -8.47 -19.62 5.21
CA GLU A 80 -7.96 -20.60 6.17
C GLU A 80 -6.88 -19.99 7.09
N ALA A 81 -5.91 -19.27 6.54
CA ALA A 81 -4.87 -18.61 7.32
C ALA A 81 -5.46 -17.55 8.27
N LEU A 82 -6.48 -16.80 7.83
CA LEU A 82 -7.22 -15.87 8.68
C LEU A 82 -7.96 -16.59 9.81
N GLN A 83 -8.58 -17.74 9.53
CA GLN A 83 -9.23 -18.56 10.56
C GLN A 83 -8.23 -19.07 11.60
N GLN A 84 -7.11 -19.66 11.16
CA GLN A 84 -6.07 -20.13 12.08
C GLN A 84 -5.51 -18.99 12.93
N THR A 85 -5.34 -17.80 12.34
CA THR A 85 -4.88 -16.60 13.04
C THR A 85 -5.89 -16.15 14.10
N GLU A 86 -7.19 -16.21 13.80
CA GLU A 86 -8.27 -15.91 14.75
C GLU A 86 -8.28 -16.84 15.97
N GLU A 87 -7.91 -18.11 15.79
CA GLU A 87 -7.93 -19.11 16.87
C GLU A 87 -6.65 -19.09 17.75
N THR A 88 -5.50 -18.75 17.16
CA THR A 88 -4.17 -18.95 17.79
C THR A 88 -3.46 -17.68 18.24
N SER A 89 -3.89 -16.51 17.79
CA SER A 89 -3.17 -15.24 18.01
C SER A 89 -3.63 -14.48 19.27
N PRO A 90 -2.93 -13.41 19.70
CA PRO A 90 -3.38 -12.56 20.82
C PRO A 90 -4.69 -11.79 20.52
N PRO A 91 -5.42 -11.30 21.53
CA PRO A 91 -6.78 -10.76 21.37
C PRO A 91 -6.93 -9.60 20.38
N ASP A 92 -5.92 -8.76 20.19
CA ASP A 92 -5.92 -7.68 19.21
C ASP A 92 -5.89 -8.22 17.77
N VAL A 93 -5.04 -9.21 17.52
CA VAL A 93 -4.91 -9.90 16.23
C VAL A 93 -6.15 -10.75 15.94
N GLN A 94 -6.72 -11.45 16.93
CA GLN A 94 -7.95 -12.23 16.76
C GLN A 94 -9.10 -11.35 16.27
N LYS A 95 -9.31 -10.18 16.91
CA LYS A 95 -10.35 -9.22 16.51
C LYS A 95 -10.12 -8.71 15.09
N TRP A 96 -8.87 -8.43 14.72
CA TRP A 96 -8.52 -8.03 13.35
C TRP A 96 -8.82 -9.14 12.35
N ALA A 97 -8.41 -10.38 12.62
CA ALA A 97 -8.60 -11.53 11.74
C ALA A 97 -10.09 -11.83 11.52
N ALA A 98 -10.89 -11.88 12.59
CA ALA A 98 -12.33 -12.09 12.54
C ALA A 98 -13.04 -11.01 11.71
N LYS A 99 -12.73 -9.73 11.97
CA LYS A 99 -13.29 -8.59 11.22
C LYS A 99 -12.90 -8.63 9.75
N THR A 100 -11.66 -9.01 9.44
CA THR A 100 -11.15 -9.12 8.07
C THR A 100 -11.86 -10.24 7.32
N ARG A 101 -11.97 -11.43 7.93
CA ARG A 101 -12.70 -12.57 7.37
C ARG A 101 -14.16 -12.26 7.11
N GLU A 102 -14.84 -11.62 8.06
CA GLU A 102 -16.23 -11.18 7.90
C GLU A 102 -16.36 -10.16 6.74
N THR A 103 -15.43 -9.20 6.66
CA THR A 103 -15.45 -8.18 5.61
C THR A 103 -15.30 -8.81 4.23
N ILE A 104 -14.37 -9.76 4.08
CA ILE A 104 -14.15 -10.49 2.82
C ILE A 104 -15.41 -11.29 2.44
N ALA A 105 -16.00 -12.02 3.39
CA ALA A 105 -17.21 -12.82 3.16
C ALA A 105 -18.45 -11.99 2.73
N GLN A 106 -18.46 -10.68 3.01
CA GLN A 106 -19.54 -9.78 2.60
C GLN A 106 -19.37 -9.19 1.18
N ARG A 107 -18.27 -9.47 0.47
CA ARG A 107 -17.99 -8.92 -0.87
C ARG A 107 -18.28 -9.96 -1.96
N SER A 108 -18.40 -9.48 -3.20
CA SER A 108 -18.56 -10.34 -4.38
C SER A 108 -17.37 -11.30 -4.50
N PRO A 109 -17.59 -12.63 -4.55
CA PRO A 109 -16.53 -13.61 -4.76
C PRO A 109 -15.74 -13.37 -6.04
N THR A 110 -16.42 -13.00 -7.12
CA THR A 110 -15.81 -12.64 -8.41
C THR A 110 -14.88 -11.45 -8.25
N SER A 111 -15.33 -10.39 -7.58
CA SER A 111 -14.52 -9.19 -7.37
C SER A 111 -13.27 -9.47 -6.54
N ILE A 112 -13.37 -10.32 -5.52
CA ILE A 112 -12.22 -10.72 -4.70
C ILE A 112 -11.18 -11.48 -5.53
N LYS A 113 -11.61 -12.50 -6.30
CA LYS A 113 -10.66 -13.28 -7.12
C LYS A 113 -10.02 -12.45 -8.22
N VAL A 114 -10.78 -11.57 -8.88
CA VAL A 114 -10.24 -10.65 -9.89
C VAL A 114 -9.24 -9.67 -9.26
N THR A 115 -9.56 -9.09 -8.10
CA THR A 115 -8.64 -8.18 -7.38
C THR A 115 -7.34 -8.90 -7.00
N LEU A 116 -7.43 -10.12 -6.44
CA LEU A 116 -6.24 -10.90 -6.07
C LEU A 116 -5.36 -11.22 -7.30
N SER A 117 -5.99 -11.59 -8.42
CA SER A 117 -5.29 -11.83 -9.69
C SER A 117 -4.65 -10.55 -10.23
N GLN A 118 -5.34 -9.41 -10.16
CA GLN A 118 -4.84 -8.12 -10.61
C GLN A 118 -3.64 -7.66 -9.78
N LEU A 119 -3.67 -7.80 -8.45
CA LEU A 119 -2.54 -7.41 -7.60
C LEU A 119 -1.27 -8.19 -7.95
N ARG A 120 -1.39 -9.48 -8.30
CA ARG A 120 -0.26 -10.32 -8.71
C ARG A 120 0.27 -9.96 -10.11
N ARG A 121 -0.62 -9.82 -11.09
CA ARG A 121 -0.23 -9.45 -12.47
C ARG A 121 0.32 -8.02 -12.53
N GLY A 122 -0.34 -7.12 -11.81
CA GLY A 122 -0.03 -5.69 -11.72
C GLY A 122 1.31 -5.37 -11.10
N ALA A 123 1.86 -6.26 -10.27
CA ALA A 123 3.22 -6.12 -9.74
C ALA A 123 4.30 -6.03 -10.84
N GLN A 124 4.02 -6.54 -12.05
CA GLN A 124 4.92 -6.49 -13.20
C GLN A 124 4.56 -5.40 -14.21
N TRP A 125 3.43 -4.72 -14.04
CA TRP A 125 2.98 -3.68 -14.96
C TRP A 125 3.70 -2.36 -14.68
N ASN A 126 4.01 -1.62 -15.75
CA ASN A 126 4.28 -0.20 -15.62
C ASN A 126 2.97 0.60 -15.48
N ILE A 127 3.08 1.89 -15.16
CA ILE A 127 1.92 2.78 -14.97
C ILE A 127 1.00 2.84 -16.19
N ALA A 128 1.55 2.87 -17.41
CA ALA A 128 0.77 2.93 -18.64
C ALA A 128 -0.03 1.64 -18.88
N GLN A 129 0.64 0.49 -18.73
CA GLN A 129 0.03 -0.83 -18.78
C GLN A 129 -1.06 -0.97 -17.71
N THR A 130 -0.85 -0.42 -16.52
CA THR A 130 -1.85 -0.46 -15.45
C THR A 130 -3.15 0.20 -15.89
N PHE A 131 -3.11 1.41 -16.45
CA PHE A 131 -4.31 2.08 -16.97
C PHE A 131 -4.98 1.32 -18.10
N GLN A 132 -4.21 0.76 -19.04
CA GLN A 132 -4.76 -0.01 -20.15
C GLN A 132 -5.45 -1.30 -19.68
N ASN A 133 -4.81 -2.04 -18.76
CA ASN A 133 -5.39 -3.26 -18.20
C ASN A 133 -6.61 -2.95 -17.33
N GLU A 134 -6.55 -1.92 -16.48
CA GLU A 134 -7.69 -1.52 -15.64
C GLU A 134 -8.87 -1.02 -16.47
N HIS A 135 -8.63 -0.38 -17.62
CA HIS A 135 -9.71 -0.01 -18.54
C HIS A 135 -10.46 -1.24 -19.08
N ASN A 136 -9.73 -2.29 -19.47
CA ASN A 136 -10.32 -3.56 -19.88
C ASN A 136 -11.10 -4.23 -18.73
N ILE A 137 -10.47 -4.34 -17.55
CA ILE A 137 -11.08 -4.95 -16.35
C ILE A 137 -12.36 -4.20 -15.95
N ALA A 138 -12.31 -2.87 -15.87
CA ALA A 138 -13.44 -2.04 -15.49
C ALA A 138 -14.59 -2.15 -16.49
N SER A 139 -14.29 -2.21 -17.79
CA SER A 139 -15.30 -2.39 -18.83
C SER A 139 -16.04 -3.71 -18.69
N LYS A 140 -15.32 -4.81 -18.41
CA LYS A 140 -15.94 -6.11 -18.10
C LYS A 140 -16.79 -6.07 -16.82
N PHE A 141 -16.37 -5.31 -15.80
CA PHE A 141 -17.20 -5.11 -14.61
C PHE A 141 -18.49 -4.35 -14.88
N MET A 142 -18.50 -3.38 -15.81
CA MET A 142 -19.73 -2.68 -16.18
C MET A 142 -20.79 -3.61 -16.77
N GLU A 143 -20.37 -4.67 -17.47
CA GLU A 143 -21.24 -5.70 -18.04
C GLU A 143 -21.62 -6.78 -17.00
N HIS A 144 -20.88 -6.89 -15.90
CA HIS A 144 -21.06 -7.95 -14.90
C HIS A 144 -22.21 -7.64 -13.92
N PRO A 145 -23.10 -8.62 -13.62
CA PRO A 145 -24.27 -8.40 -12.77
C PRO A 145 -23.92 -7.93 -11.34
N ASP A 146 -22.82 -8.41 -10.76
CA ASP A 146 -22.40 -8.02 -9.40
C ASP A 146 -22.12 -6.52 -9.28
N PHE A 147 -21.64 -5.85 -10.32
CA PHE A 147 -21.41 -4.41 -10.25
C PHE A 147 -22.74 -3.66 -10.14
N VAL A 148 -23.68 -3.98 -11.02
CA VAL A 148 -25.02 -3.35 -11.05
C VAL A 148 -25.76 -3.61 -9.74
N GLU A 149 -25.77 -4.84 -9.24
CA GLU A 149 -26.43 -5.19 -7.99
C GLU A 149 -25.73 -4.56 -6.77
N GLY A 150 -24.39 -4.57 -6.73
CA GLY A 150 -23.62 -3.95 -5.66
C GLY A 150 -23.90 -2.45 -5.52
N VAL A 151 -23.91 -1.73 -6.65
CA VAL A 151 -24.24 -0.30 -6.71
C VAL A 151 -25.71 -0.07 -6.35
N SER A 152 -26.62 -0.86 -6.93
CA SER A 152 -28.06 -0.71 -6.71
C SER A 152 -28.43 -0.94 -5.25
N ALA A 153 -27.94 -2.02 -4.63
CA ALA A 153 -28.23 -2.38 -3.25
C ALA A 153 -27.70 -1.35 -2.23
N ARG A 154 -26.55 -0.74 -2.50
CA ARG A 154 -25.86 0.14 -1.54
C ARG A 154 -26.14 1.62 -1.74
N LEU A 155 -26.33 2.08 -2.98
CA LEU A 155 -26.42 3.51 -3.30
C LEU A 155 -27.81 3.92 -3.80
N ILE A 156 -28.54 3.04 -4.48
CA ILE A 156 -29.84 3.37 -5.10
C ILE A 156 -30.99 3.00 -4.16
N ARG A 157 -31.03 1.75 -3.68
CA ARG A 157 -32.06 1.27 -2.75
C ARG A 157 -31.89 1.94 -1.39
N LYS A 158 -33.01 2.39 -0.82
CA LYS A 158 -33.09 3.02 0.51
C LYS A 158 -34.19 2.32 1.33
N PRO A 159 -33.89 1.75 2.50
CA PRO A 159 -32.57 1.67 3.15
C PRO A 159 -31.57 0.84 2.34
N ALA A 160 -30.28 1.02 2.60
CA ALA A 160 -29.24 0.23 1.95
C ALA A 160 -29.37 -1.25 2.37
N GLU A 161 -29.26 -2.14 1.39
CA GLU A 161 -29.50 -3.56 1.57
C GLU A 161 -28.22 -4.38 1.35
N LYS A 162 -28.27 -5.66 1.74
CA LYS A 162 -27.23 -6.62 1.39
C LYS A 162 -27.38 -7.00 -0.09
N PRO A 163 -26.36 -6.78 -0.93
CA PRO A 163 -26.40 -7.17 -2.33
C PRO A 163 -26.49 -8.68 -2.48
N GLN A 164 -27.24 -9.13 -3.49
CA GLN A 164 -27.36 -10.54 -3.86
C GLN A 164 -26.36 -10.86 -4.98
N TRP A 165 -25.17 -11.33 -4.60
CA TRP A 165 -24.12 -11.66 -5.56
C TRP A 165 -24.52 -12.83 -6.45
N SER A 166 -24.09 -12.79 -7.71
CA SER A 166 -24.34 -13.84 -8.69
C SER A 166 -23.78 -15.20 -8.28
N LYS A 167 -22.57 -15.21 -7.67
CA LYS A 167 -21.96 -16.37 -7.04
C LYS A 167 -21.91 -16.17 -5.53
N THR A 168 -22.20 -17.22 -4.77
CA THR A 168 -22.30 -17.14 -3.30
C THR A 168 -21.04 -17.59 -2.59
N THR A 169 -20.24 -18.44 -3.24
CA THR A 169 -19.00 -19.01 -2.71
C THR A 169 -17.82 -18.75 -3.64
N PHE A 170 -16.59 -18.87 -3.13
CA PHE A 170 -15.39 -18.74 -3.95
C PHE A 170 -15.28 -19.89 -4.96
N ASP A 171 -15.69 -21.11 -4.61
CA ASP A 171 -15.59 -22.29 -5.49
C ASP A 171 -16.42 -22.17 -6.77
N GLU A 172 -17.51 -21.40 -6.72
CA GLU A 172 -18.39 -21.13 -7.87
C GLU A 172 -17.76 -20.21 -8.93
N VAL A 173 -16.62 -19.57 -8.62
CA VAL A 173 -15.90 -18.68 -9.54
C VAL A 173 -14.70 -19.42 -10.12
N SER A 174 -14.81 -19.83 -11.38
CA SER A 174 -13.73 -20.53 -12.10
C SER A 174 -12.57 -19.61 -12.45
N GLU A 175 -11.37 -20.19 -12.62
CA GLU A 175 -10.21 -19.44 -13.10
C GLU A 175 -10.42 -18.88 -14.51
N SER A 176 -11.18 -19.58 -15.37
CA SER A 176 -11.56 -19.08 -16.70
C SER A 176 -12.41 -17.81 -16.63
N GLU A 177 -13.37 -17.75 -15.70
CA GLU A 177 -14.18 -16.54 -15.47
C GLU A 177 -13.27 -15.39 -15.03
N VAL A 178 -12.36 -15.62 -14.08
CA VAL A 178 -11.40 -14.60 -13.63
C VAL A 178 -10.48 -14.14 -14.78
N ASN A 179 -9.96 -15.07 -15.58
CA ASN A 179 -9.08 -14.77 -16.70
C ASN A 179 -9.75 -13.92 -17.79
N SER A 180 -11.08 -14.06 -17.96
CA SER A 180 -11.83 -13.27 -18.94
C SER A 180 -11.82 -11.76 -18.65
N PHE A 181 -11.65 -11.35 -17.39
CA PHE A 181 -11.53 -9.92 -17.03
C PHE A 181 -10.22 -9.29 -17.52
N PHE A 182 -9.21 -10.10 -17.85
CA PHE A 182 -7.90 -9.64 -18.31
C PHE A 182 -7.71 -9.85 -19.82
N ALA A 183 -8.80 -10.06 -20.56
CA ALA A 183 -8.75 -10.10 -22.02
C ALA A 183 -8.47 -8.70 -22.58
N ASP A 184 -7.48 -8.60 -23.47
CA ASP A 184 -7.08 -7.33 -24.12
C ASP A 184 -7.96 -7.06 -25.35
N GLU A 185 -9.20 -6.66 -25.11
CA GLU A 185 -10.20 -6.41 -26.17
C GLU A 185 -10.33 -4.92 -26.53
N LEU A 186 -10.12 -4.03 -25.55
CA LEU A 186 -10.24 -2.59 -25.72
C LEU A 186 -8.85 -1.94 -25.73
N LYS A 187 -8.64 -1.05 -26.69
CA LYS A 187 -7.43 -0.23 -26.77
C LYS A 187 -7.69 1.14 -26.17
N LEU A 188 -7.15 1.37 -24.97
CA LEU A 188 -7.09 2.71 -24.40
C LEU A 188 -5.84 3.44 -24.92
N GLU A 189 -6.07 4.52 -25.67
CA GLU A 189 -5.01 5.46 -26.04
C GLU A 189 -4.75 6.42 -24.88
N LEU A 190 -3.51 6.43 -24.38
CA LEU A 190 -3.12 7.32 -23.31
C LEU A 190 -2.73 8.70 -23.89
N PRO A 191 -3.16 9.81 -23.26
CA PRO A 191 -2.91 11.15 -23.78
C PRO A 191 -1.42 11.57 -23.71
N ASN A 192 -0.62 10.92 -22.86
CA ASN A 192 0.82 11.17 -22.75
C ASN A 192 1.59 9.89 -23.10
N THR A 193 2.40 9.96 -24.14
CA THR A 193 3.24 8.86 -24.63
C THR A 193 4.73 9.24 -24.69
N GLY A 194 5.13 10.32 -24.01
CA GLY A 194 6.55 10.71 -23.93
C GLY A 194 7.39 9.68 -23.18
N ASP A 195 8.71 9.71 -23.34
CA ASP A 195 9.62 8.71 -22.73
C ASP A 195 9.53 8.68 -21.18
N ASP A 196 9.21 9.82 -20.54
CA ASP A 196 9.01 9.93 -19.09
C ASP A 196 7.61 9.52 -18.60
N SER A 197 6.70 9.13 -19.51
CA SER A 197 5.30 8.85 -19.18
C SER A 197 5.05 7.44 -18.62
N SER A 198 6.03 6.54 -18.75
CA SER A 198 5.91 5.13 -18.36
C SER A 198 7.04 4.70 -17.43
N TYR A 199 6.71 4.44 -16.17
CA TYR A 199 7.62 3.94 -15.14
C TYR A 199 7.05 2.70 -14.44
N THR A 200 7.93 1.80 -14.02
CA THR A 200 7.57 0.60 -13.25
C THR A 200 7.57 0.87 -11.75
N ASP A 201 8.46 1.74 -11.27
CA ASP A 201 8.43 2.25 -9.90
C ASP A 201 8.26 3.76 -9.90
N TYR A 202 7.65 4.28 -8.85
CA TYR A 202 7.30 5.69 -8.74
C TYR A 202 8.57 6.55 -8.60
N PRO A 203 8.82 7.50 -9.52
CA PRO A 203 10.10 8.23 -9.58
C PRO A 203 10.34 9.17 -8.39
N HIS A 204 9.29 9.54 -7.65
CA HIS A 204 9.38 10.48 -6.52
C HIS A 204 9.09 9.82 -5.17
N ALA A 205 9.25 8.49 -5.08
CA ALA A 205 9.03 7.72 -3.86
C ALA A 205 9.92 8.17 -2.69
N TRP A 206 11.07 8.76 -3.00
CA TRP A 206 12.04 9.27 -2.02
C TRP A 206 11.50 10.37 -1.10
N THR A 207 10.40 11.04 -1.48
CA THR A 207 9.73 12.07 -0.65
C THR A 207 9.04 11.48 0.58
N GLY A 208 8.67 10.19 0.55
CA GLY A 208 8.02 9.52 1.67
C GLY A 208 8.97 8.96 2.72
N LEU A 209 8.38 8.26 3.70
CA LEU A 209 9.12 7.41 4.63
C LEU A 209 9.90 6.31 3.89
N PRO A 210 11.05 5.85 4.43
CA PRO A 210 11.82 4.78 3.79
C PRO A 210 11.00 3.51 3.64
N ARG A 211 11.10 2.89 2.46
CA ARG A 211 10.42 1.63 2.15
C ARG A 211 11.15 0.46 2.81
N GLU A 212 10.42 -0.62 3.09
CA GLU A 212 11.00 -1.82 3.70
C GLU A 212 12.14 -2.42 2.86
N ALA A 213 11.98 -2.44 1.53
CA ALA A 213 13.01 -2.90 0.61
C ALA A 213 14.30 -2.05 0.63
N GLU A 214 14.18 -0.74 0.87
CA GLU A 214 15.34 0.16 1.00
C GLU A 214 16.11 -0.13 2.31
N ILE A 215 15.37 -0.38 3.40
CA ILE A 215 15.94 -0.76 4.70
C ILE A 215 16.62 -2.12 4.59
N GLU A 216 15.96 -3.10 3.96
CA GLU A 216 16.50 -4.44 3.70
C GLU A 216 17.81 -4.38 2.92
N ALA A 217 17.83 -3.67 1.79
CA ALA A 217 19.02 -3.53 0.95
C ALA A 217 20.18 -2.89 1.71
N PHE A 218 19.90 -1.89 2.55
CA PHE A 218 20.90 -1.24 3.39
C PHE A 218 21.48 -2.19 4.45
N VAL A 219 20.62 -2.91 5.17
CA VAL A 219 21.02 -3.86 6.23
C VAL A 219 21.86 -4.99 5.64
N LYS A 220 21.43 -5.59 4.51
CA LYS A 220 22.17 -6.66 3.83
C LYS A 220 23.53 -6.21 3.32
N SER A 221 23.63 -4.97 2.84
CA SER A 221 24.88 -4.41 2.31
C SER A 221 25.84 -3.92 3.39
N ASN A 222 25.34 -3.64 4.61
CA ASN A 222 26.11 -3.04 5.70
C ASN A 222 25.97 -3.82 7.03
N PRO A 223 26.47 -5.07 7.11
CA PRO A 223 26.26 -5.95 8.27
C PRO A 223 26.95 -5.49 9.57
N ARG A 224 27.76 -4.42 9.51
CA ARG A 224 28.49 -3.86 10.65
C ARG A 224 27.67 -2.87 11.49
N TYR A 225 26.55 -2.38 10.96
CA TYR A 225 25.71 -1.43 11.69
C TYR A 225 24.85 -2.18 12.71
N ASP A 226 24.70 -1.57 13.89
CA ASP A 226 23.68 -1.94 14.86
C ASP A 226 22.34 -1.26 14.52
N ALA A 227 21.28 -1.64 15.22
CA ALA A 227 19.93 -1.14 14.96
C ALA A 227 19.88 0.40 15.08
N GLU A 228 20.54 0.96 16.10
CA GLU A 228 20.61 2.41 16.31
C GLU A 228 21.40 3.11 15.19
N GLY A 229 22.49 2.51 14.70
CA GLY A 229 23.25 3.01 13.55
C GLY A 229 22.43 3.04 12.26
N VAL A 230 21.61 2.02 12.00
CA VAL A 230 20.70 1.99 10.84
C VAL A 230 19.64 3.09 10.95
N VAL A 231 19.03 3.25 12.13
CA VAL A 231 18.04 4.31 12.40
C VAL A 231 18.66 5.69 12.16
N ASN A 232 19.82 5.96 12.76
CA ASN A 232 20.52 7.24 12.62
C ASN A 232 20.92 7.54 11.17
N TYR A 233 21.28 6.53 10.38
CA TYR A 233 21.55 6.67 8.96
C TYR A 233 20.32 7.17 8.18
N PHE A 234 19.15 6.53 8.38
CA PHE A 234 17.93 6.92 7.67
C PHE A 234 17.38 8.26 8.13
N VAL A 235 17.44 8.57 9.43
CA VAL A 235 17.07 9.88 9.97
C VAL A 235 17.92 10.98 9.34
N ARG A 236 19.25 10.78 9.23
CA ARG A 236 20.14 11.74 8.58
C ARG A 236 19.85 11.88 7.09
N THR A 237 19.67 10.76 6.40
CA THR A 237 19.43 10.74 4.94
C THR A 237 18.12 11.42 4.58
N LYS A 238 17.10 11.30 5.44
CA LYS A 238 15.78 11.94 5.30
C LYS A 238 15.70 13.27 6.04
N ARG A 239 16.83 13.92 6.35
CA ARG A 239 16.91 15.27 6.95
C ARG A 239 16.08 15.46 8.23
N GLY A 240 15.90 14.41 9.02
CA GLY A 240 15.11 14.46 10.26
C GLY A 240 13.60 14.37 10.06
N LYS A 241 13.12 13.94 8.87
CA LYS A 241 11.69 13.76 8.60
C LYS A 241 11.00 12.94 9.71
N MET A 242 9.89 13.47 10.19
CA MET A 242 9.09 12.86 11.25
C MET A 242 8.58 11.46 10.85
N GLY A 243 8.60 10.51 11.79
CA GLY A 243 8.13 9.14 11.56
C GLY A 243 9.18 8.19 10.96
N VAL A 244 10.34 8.70 10.52
CA VAL A 244 11.41 7.85 9.96
C VAL A 244 11.99 6.92 11.02
N ARG A 245 12.25 7.44 12.22
CA ARG A 245 12.80 6.64 13.33
C ARG A 245 11.87 5.49 13.68
N GLU A 246 10.62 5.81 13.97
CA GLU A 246 9.59 4.86 14.39
C GLU A 246 9.34 3.81 13.30
N LYS A 247 9.36 4.22 12.03
CA LYS A 247 9.19 3.29 10.90
C LYS A 247 10.36 2.32 10.78
N VAL A 248 11.60 2.81 10.86
CA VAL A 248 12.79 1.96 10.74
C VAL A 248 12.90 1.01 11.93
N GLU A 249 12.64 1.49 13.15
CA GLU A 249 12.61 0.65 14.35
C GLU A 249 11.56 -0.47 14.26
N GLU A 250 10.33 -0.17 13.81
CA GLU A 250 9.28 -1.18 13.60
C GLU A 250 9.72 -2.27 12.61
N VAL A 251 10.31 -1.87 11.48
CA VAL A 251 10.76 -2.80 10.45
C VAL A 251 11.89 -3.68 10.97
N LEU A 252 12.88 -3.10 11.65
CA LEU A 252 13.99 -3.86 12.24
C LEU A 252 13.48 -4.87 13.27
N ASN A 253 12.58 -4.45 14.18
CA ASN A 253 12.01 -5.33 15.20
C ASN A 253 11.24 -6.51 14.60
N ARG A 254 10.59 -6.34 13.44
CA ARG A 254 9.81 -7.39 12.77
C ARG A 254 10.67 -8.29 11.87
N ARG A 255 11.64 -7.72 11.17
CA ARG A 255 12.35 -8.39 10.06
C ARG A 255 13.78 -8.79 10.38
N THR A 256 14.30 -8.48 11.57
CA THR A 256 15.67 -8.84 11.92
C THR A 256 15.75 -9.71 13.15
N SER A 257 16.73 -10.62 13.15
CA SER A 257 17.13 -11.41 14.31
C SER A 257 18.55 -11.04 14.74
N PRO A 258 18.91 -11.16 16.02
CA PRO A 258 20.29 -10.99 16.46
C PRO A 258 21.19 -11.98 15.73
N ALA A 259 22.27 -11.51 15.10
CA ALA A 259 23.22 -12.40 14.47
C ALA A 259 24.03 -13.17 15.54
N ASP A 260 24.34 -14.44 15.30
CA ASP A 260 25.11 -15.31 16.21
C ASP A 260 26.50 -14.74 16.58
N ASN A 261 27.04 -13.87 15.73
CA ASN A 261 28.27 -13.13 16.02
C ASN A 261 27.91 -11.78 16.64
N LYS A 262 28.38 -11.56 17.88
CA LYS A 262 28.07 -10.50 18.86
C LYS A 262 28.02 -9.01 18.41
N ARG A 263 28.06 -8.67 17.12
CA ARG A 263 27.72 -7.36 16.54
C ARG A 263 27.11 -7.53 15.15
N GLY A 264 25.80 -7.45 15.05
CA GLY A 264 25.06 -7.43 13.78
C GLY A 264 23.65 -8.01 13.89
N PHE A 265 22.87 -7.80 12.83
CA PHE A 265 21.54 -8.37 12.66
C PHE A 265 21.47 -9.09 11.31
N SER A 266 20.75 -10.20 11.25
CA SER A 266 20.40 -10.88 9.99
C SER A 266 18.97 -10.56 9.62
N TRP A 267 18.72 -10.30 8.33
CA TRP A 267 17.37 -10.16 7.81
C TRP A 267 16.69 -11.53 7.72
N ASN A 268 15.47 -11.63 8.24
CA ASN A 268 14.64 -12.84 8.25
C ASN A 268 13.86 -13.02 6.95
#